data_AF-A0A1S3R6V7-F1
#
_entry.id   AF-A0A1S3R6V7-F1
#
_cell.length_a   1.000
_cell.length_b   1.000
_cell.length_c   1.000
_cell.angle_alpha   90.00
_cell.angle_beta   90.00
_cell.angle_gamma   90.00
#
_symmetry.space_group_name_H-M   'P 1'
#
loop_
_entity.id
_entity.type
_entity.pdbx_description
1 polymer ?
#
loop_
_entity_poly.entity_id
_entity_poly.type
_entity_poly.pdbx_seq_one_letter_code
_entity_poly.pdbx_strand_id
1 'polypeptide(L)'
;MWLRILPQVLTIWAVVISGTTADLTCDTLLLLSTNLTARTLALWNLTLTPSNVTAGLFCNMSIDPIGTCWPKSTAGEWVSRPCPEMFYGVKYNTTNNVYRECLSNGSWAVKGNYTQCQEILNEKKSKLHYHIAVIINYMGHCISLAALLVAFILFMRLRSIRCLRNIIHWNLITAFILRNATWFVVQLTMNPEVHESNVLWCRLVTAAYNYFHVTNFFWMFGEGCYLHTAIVLTYSTDKLRKWMFICIGWCIPLPIIIAWAIGKLYYDNEKCWFGKKAGVYTDYIYQGPMILVLLINFIFLFNIVRILMTKLRASTTSETIQYRKAVKATLVLLPLLGITYMLFFVNPGGEDEVAQIVFIYFNSILESFQGFFVSVFYCFLNSEVRSAVRKRWHRWQDKHSIRARVARAMSIPTSPTRVSFHSIKQSSAV
;
A
#
# COMPACT_ATOMS: atom_id res chain seq x y z
N MET A 1 4.95 18.73 -22.58
CA MET A 1 3.63 19.38 -22.66
C MET A 1 3.65 20.56 -23.64
N TRP A 2 4.62 21.48 -23.54
CA TRP A 2 4.73 22.65 -24.46
C TRP A 2 5.09 22.32 -25.93
N LEU A 3 5.80 21.22 -26.21
CA LEU A 3 6.17 20.84 -27.59
C LEU A 3 5.02 20.25 -28.45
N ARG A 4 3.87 19.89 -27.87
CA ARG A 4 2.71 19.38 -28.64
C ARG A 4 1.70 20.48 -29.01
N ILE A 5 1.74 21.62 -28.33
CA ILE A 5 0.77 22.72 -28.49
C ILE A 5 1.20 23.66 -29.63
N LEU A 6 2.52 23.86 -29.81
CA LEU A 6 3.07 24.77 -30.81
C LEU A 6 2.64 24.46 -32.26
N PRO A 7 2.64 23.19 -32.75
CA PRO A 7 2.18 22.90 -34.11
C PRO A 7 0.67 23.06 -34.27
N GLN A 8 -0.11 22.85 -33.20
CA GLN A 8 -1.58 22.98 -33.23
C GLN A 8 -2.03 24.45 -33.24
N VAL A 9 -1.28 25.34 -32.59
CA VAL A 9 -1.56 26.79 -32.64
C VAL A 9 -1.13 27.38 -33.99
N LEU A 10 -0.03 26.90 -34.58
CA LEU A 10 0.44 27.30 -35.90
C LEU A 10 -0.53 26.90 -37.04
N THR A 11 -1.17 25.72 -36.96
CA THR A 11 -2.18 25.31 -37.94
C THR A 11 -3.46 26.12 -37.83
N ILE A 12 -3.90 26.46 -36.61
CA ILE A 12 -5.07 27.33 -36.40
C ILE A 12 -4.78 28.75 -36.90
N TRP A 13 -3.58 29.29 -36.63
CA TRP A 13 -3.16 30.60 -37.14
C TRP A 13 -3.02 30.63 -38.67
N ALA A 14 -2.54 29.55 -39.29
CA ALA A 14 -2.44 29.45 -40.75
C ALA A 14 -3.83 29.41 -41.42
N VAL A 15 -4.81 28.72 -40.83
CA VAL A 15 -6.19 28.65 -41.35
C VAL A 15 -6.92 30.00 -41.25
N VAL A 16 -6.64 30.79 -40.21
CA VAL A 16 -7.26 32.13 -40.02
C VAL A 16 -6.70 33.18 -40.97
N ILE A 17 -5.43 33.08 -41.37
CA ILE A 17 -4.76 34.09 -42.23
C ILE A 17 -5.03 33.86 -43.73
N SER A 18 -5.29 32.63 -44.17
CA SER A 18 -5.37 32.33 -45.60
C SER A 18 -6.69 32.66 -46.30
N GLY A 19 -7.75 33.05 -45.58
CA GLY A 19 -8.99 33.56 -46.20
C GLY A 19 -9.65 32.64 -47.25
N THR A 20 -9.25 31.37 -47.31
CA THR A 20 -9.85 30.37 -48.18
C THR A 20 -10.95 29.67 -47.42
N THR A 21 -12.12 29.55 -48.04
CA THR A 21 -13.25 28.75 -47.57
C THR A 21 -12.81 27.28 -47.52
N ALA A 22 -12.18 26.88 -46.43
CA ALA A 22 -11.79 25.50 -46.18
C ALA A 22 -13.00 24.74 -45.64
N ASP A 23 -13.40 23.68 -46.34
CA ASP A 23 -14.42 22.75 -45.88
C ASP A 23 -14.09 22.26 -44.46
N LEU A 24 -15.06 22.40 -43.55
CA LEU A 24 -14.92 21.96 -42.16
C LEU A 24 -14.71 20.44 -42.12
N THR A 25 -13.50 19.99 -41.77
CA THR A 25 -13.19 18.55 -41.64
C THR A 25 -13.68 18.01 -40.29
N CYS A 26 -14.02 16.71 -40.21
CA CYS A 26 -14.48 16.07 -38.95
C CYS A 26 -13.52 16.31 -37.77
N ASP A 27 -12.22 16.39 -38.02
CA ASP A 27 -11.21 16.64 -37.00
C ASP A 27 -11.34 18.04 -36.37
N THR A 28 -11.72 19.05 -37.16
CA THR A 28 -11.95 20.42 -36.65
C THR A 28 -13.23 20.53 -35.82
N LEU A 29 -14.30 19.80 -36.17
CA LEU A 29 -15.57 19.81 -35.45
C LEU A 29 -15.48 19.05 -34.11
N LEU A 30 -14.73 17.94 -34.08
CA LEU A 30 -14.47 17.17 -32.86
C LEU A 30 -13.66 17.99 -31.84
N LEU A 31 -12.62 18.71 -32.31
CA LEU A 31 -11.83 19.63 -31.48
C LEU A 31 -12.64 20.83 -30.94
N LEU A 32 -13.56 21.38 -31.74
CA LEU A 32 -14.47 22.44 -31.27
C LEU A 32 -15.47 21.95 -30.21
N SER A 33 -15.98 20.71 -30.34
CA SER A 33 -16.94 20.13 -29.39
C SER A 33 -16.36 19.90 -27.99
N THR A 34 -15.04 19.67 -27.90
CA THR A 34 -14.36 19.45 -26.61
C THR A 34 -14.06 20.73 -25.82
N ASN A 35 -14.14 21.92 -26.44
CA ASN A 35 -13.73 23.18 -25.82
C ASN A 35 -14.83 24.24 -25.70
N LEU A 36 -15.98 24.09 -26.36
CA LEU A 36 -17.08 25.06 -26.29
C LEU A 36 -18.32 24.43 -25.66
N THR A 37 -18.79 25.04 -24.57
CA THR A 37 -20.12 24.75 -24.00
C THR A 37 -21.19 24.95 -25.07
N ALA A 38 -22.20 24.07 -25.06
CA ALA A 38 -23.27 23.91 -26.06
C ALA A 38 -24.11 25.16 -26.42
N ARG A 39 -23.76 26.36 -25.94
CA ARG A 39 -24.49 27.62 -26.20
C ARG A 39 -23.95 28.45 -27.37
N THR A 40 -22.74 28.21 -27.85
CA THR A 40 -22.14 29.01 -28.94
C THR A 40 -22.35 28.43 -30.35
N LEU A 41 -22.74 27.16 -30.47
CA LEU A 41 -23.04 26.52 -31.76
C LEU A 41 -24.40 26.94 -32.37
N ALA A 42 -25.31 27.48 -31.55
CA ALA A 42 -26.60 27.96 -32.04
C ALA A 42 -26.52 29.29 -32.84
N LEU A 43 -25.41 30.02 -32.75
CA LEU A 43 -25.27 31.35 -33.35
C LEU A 43 -24.65 31.37 -34.75
N TRP A 44 -24.07 30.25 -35.23
CA TRP A 44 -23.36 30.20 -36.52
C TRP A 44 -24.17 29.57 -37.67
N ASN A 45 -25.44 29.22 -37.43
CA ASN A 45 -26.29 28.58 -38.45
C ASN A 45 -26.98 29.58 -39.41
N LEU A 46 -26.47 30.79 -39.53
CA LEU A 46 -27.01 31.85 -40.40
C LEU A 46 -25.85 32.53 -41.14
N THR A 47 -25.40 31.91 -42.23
CA THR A 47 -24.99 32.56 -43.50
C THR A 47 -24.23 31.55 -44.36
N LEU A 48 -24.94 30.71 -45.12
CA LEU A 48 -24.38 30.11 -46.32
C LEU A 48 -25.45 30.12 -47.41
N THR A 49 -25.29 31.05 -48.35
CA THR A 49 -26.01 31.15 -49.62
C THR A 49 -25.60 30.02 -50.57
N PRO A 50 -26.51 29.51 -51.42
CA PRO A 50 -26.23 28.36 -52.29
C PRO A 50 -25.53 28.79 -53.58
N SER A 51 -24.48 28.07 -53.97
CA SER A 51 -23.99 28.06 -55.36
C SER A 51 -24.19 26.66 -55.97
N ASN A 52 -25.12 26.62 -56.94
CA ASN A 52 -25.27 25.68 -58.06
C ASN A 52 -25.01 24.18 -57.85
N VAL A 53 -26.10 23.53 -57.42
CA VAL A 53 -26.66 22.23 -57.85
C VAL A 53 -25.87 21.44 -58.92
N THR A 54 -25.24 20.34 -58.49
CA THR A 54 -25.51 19.01 -59.05
C THR A 54 -26.47 18.30 -58.08
N ALA A 55 -27.66 17.97 -58.56
CA ALA A 55 -28.78 17.49 -57.74
C ALA A 55 -28.57 16.06 -57.25
N GLY A 56 -27.96 15.90 -56.08
CA GLY A 56 -28.05 14.71 -55.24
C GLY A 56 -28.68 15.07 -53.90
N LEU A 57 -29.46 14.17 -53.28
CA LEU A 57 -29.72 14.28 -51.85
C LEU A 57 -28.42 13.92 -51.09
N PHE A 58 -28.10 14.67 -50.04
CA PHE A 58 -26.92 14.45 -49.20
C PHE A 58 -27.32 14.53 -47.73
N CYS A 59 -26.65 13.76 -46.87
CA CYS A 59 -26.73 13.94 -45.43
C CYS A 59 -25.69 14.96 -44.97
N ASN A 60 -26.13 15.96 -44.20
CA ASN A 60 -25.24 16.96 -43.60
C ASN A 60 -24.35 16.36 -42.50
N MET A 61 -23.22 16.98 -42.22
CA MET A 61 -22.31 16.56 -41.16
C MET A 61 -23.02 16.51 -39.79
N SER A 62 -22.84 15.42 -39.03
CA SER A 62 -23.47 15.25 -37.71
C SER A 62 -22.57 14.54 -36.71
N ILE A 63 -22.75 14.83 -35.42
CA ILE A 63 -22.12 14.09 -34.31
C ILE A 63 -23.22 13.29 -33.62
N ASP A 64 -22.97 12.03 -33.34
CA ASP A 64 -23.89 11.18 -32.58
C ASP A 64 -23.69 11.29 -31.06
N PRO A 65 -24.64 10.77 -30.25
CA PRO A 65 -24.52 10.81 -28.79
C PRO A 65 -23.30 10.08 -28.20
N ILE A 66 -22.63 9.27 -29.01
CA ILE A 66 -21.43 8.49 -28.62
C ILE A 66 -20.16 9.33 -28.85
N GLY A 67 -20.25 10.44 -29.60
CA GLY A 67 -19.14 11.33 -29.93
C GLY A 67 -18.43 10.97 -31.23
N THR A 68 -19.04 10.16 -32.09
CA THR A 68 -18.51 9.82 -33.42
C THR A 68 -18.97 10.85 -34.45
N CYS A 69 -18.03 11.37 -35.24
CA CYS A 69 -18.31 12.36 -36.28
C CYS A 69 -18.61 11.71 -37.64
N TRP A 70 -19.78 12.04 -38.19
CA TRP A 70 -20.24 11.60 -39.50
C TRP A 70 -20.03 12.73 -40.53
N PRO A 71 -19.20 12.51 -41.57
CA PRO A 71 -18.92 13.50 -42.60
C PRO A 71 -20.12 13.68 -43.53
N LYS A 72 -20.12 14.74 -44.34
CA LYS A 72 -21.13 14.91 -45.39
C LYS A 72 -21.03 13.77 -46.42
N SER A 73 -22.14 13.09 -46.68
CA SER A 73 -22.17 11.89 -47.54
C SER A 73 -23.39 11.86 -48.46
N THR A 74 -23.31 11.09 -49.53
CA THR A 74 -24.39 10.97 -50.53
C THR A 74 -25.55 10.13 -50.01
N ALA A 75 -26.78 10.45 -50.42
CA ALA A 75 -27.96 9.68 -50.02
C ALA A 75 -27.92 8.25 -50.59
N GLY A 76 -28.15 7.26 -49.73
CA GLY A 76 -28.06 5.83 -50.03
C GLY A 76 -26.69 5.20 -49.72
N GLU A 77 -25.72 5.97 -49.22
CA GLU A 77 -24.37 5.49 -48.95
C GLU A 77 -24.19 5.00 -47.49
N TRP A 78 -23.45 3.91 -47.33
CA TRP A 78 -22.99 3.42 -46.02
C TRP A 78 -21.64 4.03 -45.68
N VAL A 79 -21.59 4.76 -44.58
CA VAL A 79 -20.36 5.42 -44.11
C VAL A 79 -19.74 4.60 -43.00
N SER A 80 -18.43 4.36 -43.08
CA SER A 80 -17.67 3.64 -42.05
C SER A 80 -16.75 4.58 -41.27
N ARG A 81 -16.74 4.44 -39.95
CA ARG A 81 -15.83 5.14 -39.03
C ARG A 81 -15.19 4.14 -38.05
N PRO A 82 -13.96 4.36 -37.58
CA PRO A 82 -13.38 3.51 -36.54
C PRO A 82 -14.21 3.60 -35.24
N CYS A 83 -14.22 2.51 -34.46
CA CYS A 83 -14.84 2.51 -33.14
C CYS A 83 -14.22 3.58 -32.22
N PRO A 84 -15.01 4.18 -31.31
CA PRO A 84 -14.51 5.18 -30.37
C PRO A 84 -13.47 4.56 -29.42
N GLU A 85 -12.37 5.28 -29.15
CA GLU A 85 -11.31 4.79 -28.24
C GLU A 85 -11.81 4.68 -26.79
N MET A 86 -12.70 5.58 -26.36
CA MET A 86 -13.24 5.62 -25.01
C MET A 86 -14.69 6.08 -25.02
N PHE A 87 -15.56 5.36 -24.32
CA PHE A 87 -16.95 5.75 -24.11
C PHE A 87 -17.34 5.49 -22.65
N TYR A 88 -17.85 6.52 -21.94
CA TYR A 88 -18.12 6.50 -20.49
C TYR A 88 -17.00 5.90 -19.61
N GLY A 89 -15.73 6.13 -20.00
CA GLY A 89 -14.57 5.63 -19.26
C GLY A 89 -14.23 4.15 -19.49
N VAL A 90 -14.86 3.50 -20.47
CA VAL A 90 -14.53 2.13 -20.92
C VAL A 90 -13.80 2.20 -22.26
N LYS A 91 -12.70 1.47 -22.39
CA LYS A 91 -11.93 1.39 -23.64
C LYS A 91 -12.49 0.34 -24.59
N TYR A 92 -12.60 0.70 -25.87
CA TYR A 92 -13.06 -0.18 -26.94
C TYR A 92 -11.95 -0.43 -27.97
N ASN A 93 -12.01 -1.56 -28.66
CA ASN A 93 -11.06 -1.87 -29.72
C ASN A 93 -11.33 -1.01 -30.97
N THR A 94 -10.34 -0.19 -31.37
CA THR A 94 -10.43 0.73 -32.51
C THR A 94 -10.12 0.09 -33.86
N THR A 95 -9.74 -1.20 -33.90
CA THR A 95 -9.47 -1.92 -35.16
C THR A 95 -10.75 -2.16 -35.98
N ASN A 96 -11.90 -2.21 -35.32
CA ASN A 96 -13.18 -2.44 -35.97
C ASN A 96 -13.88 -1.12 -36.34
N ASN A 97 -14.74 -1.19 -37.34
CA ASN A 97 -15.49 -0.04 -37.85
C ASN A 97 -16.96 -0.09 -37.46
N VAL A 98 -17.53 1.09 -37.23
CA VAL A 98 -18.94 1.41 -37.07
C VAL A 98 -19.48 1.86 -38.42
N TYR A 99 -20.70 1.44 -38.73
CA TYR A 99 -21.38 1.79 -39.97
C TYR A 99 -22.63 2.61 -39.70
N ARG A 100 -22.86 3.66 -40.48
CA ARG A 100 -24.13 4.41 -40.45
C ARG A 100 -24.55 4.75 -41.87
N GLU A 101 -25.82 4.49 -42.15
CA GLU A 101 -26.42 4.75 -43.44
C GLU A 101 -26.92 6.20 -43.53
N CYS A 102 -26.61 6.85 -44.65
CA CYS A 102 -27.33 8.05 -45.08
C CYS A 102 -28.56 7.59 -45.88
N LEU A 103 -29.76 7.81 -45.36
CA LEU A 103 -31.00 7.35 -45.99
C LEU A 103 -31.21 8.06 -47.33
N SER A 104 -31.97 7.42 -48.22
CA SER A 104 -32.35 7.98 -49.52
C SER A 104 -33.13 9.31 -49.44
N ASN A 105 -33.69 9.63 -48.27
CA ASN A 105 -34.37 10.90 -47.98
C ASN A 105 -33.43 12.05 -47.56
N GLY A 106 -32.11 11.84 -47.55
CA GLY A 106 -31.11 12.85 -47.15
C GLY A 106 -30.99 13.05 -45.64
N SER A 107 -31.55 12.16 -44.82
CA SER A 107 -31.38 12.15 -43.36
C SER A 107 -30.54 10.96 -42.89
N TRP A 108 -29.80 11.11 -41.80
CA TRP A 108 -29.06 10.00 -41.22
C TRP A 108 -29.99 8.97 -40.58
N ALA A 109 -29.62 7.69 -40.68
CA ALA A 109 -30.23 6.65 -39.88
C ALA A 109 -30.14 7.00 -38.38
N VAL A 110 -31.20 6.69 -37.63
CA VAL A 110 -31.37 7.07 -36.20
C VAL A 110 -30.25 6.50 -35.33
N LYS A 111 -29.73 5.32 -35.68
CA LYS A 111 -28.66 4.63 -34.95
C LYS A 111 -27.60 4.13 -35.92
N GLY A 112 -26.33 4.32 -35.56
CA GLY A 112 -25.21 3.61 -36.18
C GLY A 112 -25.15 2.17 -35.68
N ASN A 113 -24.57 1.27 -36.49
CA ASN A 113 -24.34 -0.11 -36.13
C ASN A 113 -23.00 -0.27 -35.41
N TYR A 114 -23.05 -0.37 -34.08
CA TYR A 114 -21.90 -0.52 -33.19
C TYR A 114 -21.61 -1.98 -32.80
N THR A 115 -22.25 -2.98 -33.44
CA THR A 115 -22.10 -4.40 -33.03
C THR A 115 -20.66 -4.93 -33.13
N GLN A 116 -19.82 -4.28 -33.94
CA GLN A 116 -18.41 -4.63 -34.12
C GLN A 116 -17.49 -3.98 -33.06
N CYS A 117 -17.97 -3.04 -32.26
CA CYS A 117 -17.18 -2.41 -31.21
C CYS A 117 -17.22 -3.26 -29.94
N GLN A 118 -16.13 -3.98 -29.67
CA GLN A 118 -15.99 -4.82 -28.48
C GLN A 118 -15.19 -4.10 -27.39
N GLU A 119 -15.64 -4.26 -26.14
CA GLU A 119 -14.94 -3.81 -24.95
C GLU A 119 -13.61 -4.57 -24.78
N ILE A 120 -12.55 -3.87 -24.34
CA ILE A 120 -11.28 -4.51 -24.02
C ILE A 120 -11.42 -5.25 -22.67
N LEU A 121 -11.56 -6.58 -22.70
CA LEU A 121 -11.82 -7.45 -21.53
C LEU A 121 -10.71 -7.40 -20.45
N ASN A 122 -9.52 -6.91 -20.78
CA ASN A 122 -8.38 -6.83 -19.85
C ASN A 122 -8.68 -5.98 -18.61
N GLU A 123 -9.48 -4.91 -18.74
CA GLU A 123 -9.84 -4.07 -17.59
C GLU A 123 -10.72 -4.80 -16.57
N LYS A 124 -11.62 -5.69 -17.00
CA LYS A 124 -12.46 -6.50 -16.10
C LYS A 124 -11.63 -7.55 -15.34
N LYS A 125 -10.68 -8.21 -16.01
CA LYS A 125 -9.75 -9.15 -15.34
C LYS A 125 -8.82 -8.44 -14.36
N SER A 126 -8.28 -7.28 -14.73
CA SER A 126 -7.43 -6.46 -13.85
C SER A 126 -8.16 -6.02 -12.57
N LYS A 127 -9.44 -5.60 -12.66
CA LYS A 127 -10.27 -5.26 -11.49
C LYS A 127 -10.49 -6.45 -10.54
N LEU A 128 -10.72 -7.66 -11.07
CA LEU A 128 -10.85 -8.86 -10.25
C LEU A 128 -9.55 -9.20 -9.52
N HIS A 129 -8.42 -9.15 -10.22
CA HIS A 129 -7.10 -9.38 -9.61
C HIS A 129 -6.80 -8.36 -8.51
N TYR A 130 -7.12 -7.08 -8.74
CA TYR A 130 -6.99 -6.03 -7.74
C TYR A 130 -7.85 -6.31 -6.49
N HIS A 131 -9.12 -6.70 -6.66
CA HIS A 131 -9.99 -7.06 -5.53
C HIS A 131 -9.43 -8.23 -4.70
N ILE A 132 -8.93 -9.27 -5.37
CA ILE A 132 -8.31 -10.41 -4.68
C ILE A 132 -7.05 -9.97 -3.93
N ALA A 133 -6.21 -9.11 -4.53
CA ALA A 133 -5.02 -8.57 -3.87
C ALA A 133 -5.38 -7.78 -2.60
N VAL A 134 -6.44 -6.97 -2.64
CA VAL A 134 -6.94 -6.23 -1.47
C VAL A 134 -7.41 -7.17 -0.36
N ILE A 135 -8.13 -8.24 -0.69
CA ILE A 135 -8.56 -9.25 0.29
C ILE A 135 -7.37 -9.93 0.97
N ILE A 136 -6.38 -10.36 0.18
CA ILE A 136 -5.14 -10.96 0.70
C ILE A 136 -4.41 -9.97 1.61
N ASN A 137 -4.30 -8.71 1.19
CA ASN A 137 -3.66 -7.66 1.96
C ASN A 137 -4.37 -7.44 3.32
N TYR A 138 -5.71 -7.40 3.30
CA TYR A 138 -6.53 -7.28 4.50
C TYR A 138 -6.32 -8.46 5.46
N MET A 139 -6.39 -9.69 4.96
CA MET A 139 -6.13 -10.90 5.76
C MET A 139 -4.72 -10.90 6.36
N GLY A 140 -3.71 -10.50 5.58
CA GLY A 140 -2.33 -10.41 6.05
C GLY A 140 -2.17 -9.40 7.18
N HIS A 141 -2.76 -8.21 7.06
CA HIS A 141 -2.74 -7.20 8.12
C HIS A 141 -3.47 -7.66 9.40
N CYS A 142 -4.57 -8.42 9.28
CA CYS A 142 -5.26 -9.02 10.43
C CYS A 142 -4.36 -10.01 11.18
N ILE A 143 -3.74 -10.96 10.46
CA ILE A 143 -2.86 -11.98 11.04
C ILE A 143 -1.63 -11.32 11.69
N SER A 144 -1.06 -10.34 10.99
CA SER A 144 0.09 -9.54 11.43
C SER A 144 -0.23 -8.79 12.74
N LEU A 145 -1.36 -8.09 12.81
CA LEU A 145 -1.79 -7.37 14.01
C LEU A 145 -2.00 -8.31 15.19
N ALA A 146 -2.69 -9.43 14.99
CA ALA A 146 -2.93 -10.42 16.06
C ALA A 146 -1.60 -10.97 16.63
N ALA A 147 -0.67 -11.35 15.75
CA ALA A 147 0.64 -11.86 16.16
C ALA A 147 1.47 -10.80 16.91
N LEU A 148 1.46 -9.55 16.43
CA LEU A 148 2.13 -8.42 17.08
C LEU A 148 1.56 -8.11 18.47
N LEU A 149 0.23 -8.16 18.63
CA LEU A 149 -0.42 -7.95 19.92
C LEU A 149 -0.01 -9.02 20.94
N VAL A 150 0.03 -10.29 20.52
CA VAL A 150 0.53 -11.39 21.38
C VAL A 150 1.99 -11.15 21.76
N ALA A 151 2.84 -10.80 20.80
CA ALA A 151 4.25 -10.50 21.05
C ALA A 151 4.42 -9.31 22.03
N PHE A 152 3.65 -8.25 21.85
CA PHE A 152 3.64 -7.07 22.72
C PHE A 152 3.26 -7.44 24.16
N ILE A 153 2.20 -8.24 24.34
CA ILE A 153 1.78 -8.72 25.67
C ILE A 153 2.87 -9.59 26.32
N LEU A 154 3.52 -10.48 25.55
CA LEU A 154 4.61 -11.32 26.06
C LEU A 154 5.78 -10.47 26.57
N PHE A 155 6.23 -9.50 25.79
CA PHE A 155 7.29 -8.59 26.25
C PHE A 155 6.85 -7.80 27.49
N MET A 156 5.57 -7.37 27.57
CA MET A 156 5.04 -6.58 28.68
C MET A 156 5.17 -7.34 30.01
N ARG A 157 4.81 -8.63 29.96
CA ARG A 157 4.82 -9.53 31.12
C ARG A 157 6.24 -9.92 31.54
N LEU A 158 7.20 -9.91 30.63
CA LEU A 158 8.60 -10.28 30.87
C LEU A 158 9.45 -9.07 31.30
N ARG A 159 9.00 -8.34 32.34
CA ARG A 159 9.68 -7.15 32.91
C ARG A 159 11.17 -7.36 33.25
N SER A 160 11.60 -8.60 33.46
CA SER A 160 12.96 -8.98 33.87
C SER A 160 14.05 -8.78 32.80
N ILE A 161 13.72 -8.45 31.55
CA ILE A 161 14.69 -8.42 30.43
C ILE A 161 14.78 -7.01 29.79
N ARG A 162 14.55 -5.93 30.54
CA ARG A 162 14.60 -4.56 29.99
C ARG A 162 16.03 -4.09 29.74
N CYS A 163 16.59 -4.45 28.59
CA CYS A 163 17.86 -3.93 28.06
C CYS A 163 17.63 -2.94 26.90
N LEU A 164 18.68 -2.23 26.45
CA LEU A 164 18.59 -1.28 25.32
C LEU A 164 18.03 -1.94 24.05
N ARG A 165 18.52 -3.14 23.70
CA ARG A 165 18.01 -3.95 22.58
C ARG A 165 16.51 -4.19 22.68
N ASN A 166 16.03 -4.59 23.85
CA ASN A 166 14.61 -4.87 24.06
C ASN A 166 13.74 -3.60 24.07
N ILE A 167 14.30 -2.44 24.44
CA ILE A 167 13.62 -1.14 24.27
C ILE A 167 13.44 -0.82 22.78
N ILE A 168 14.47 -1.05 21.95
CA ILE A 168 14.39 -0.82 20.51
C ILE A 168 13.36 -1.75 19.87
N HIS A 169 13.42 -3.06 20.15
CA HIS A 169 12.45 -4.03 19.64
C HIS A 169 11.01 -3.71 20.09
N TRP A 170 10.82 -3.25 21.34
CA TRP A 170 9.51 -2.84 21.83
C TRP A 170 8.92 -1.70 21.01
N ASN A 171 9.71 -0.65 20.79
CA ASN A 171 9.28 0.52 20.04
C ASN A 171 9.01 0.17 18.57
N LEU A 172 9.83 -0.70 17.98
CA LEU A 172 9.60 -1.22 16.63
C LEU A 172 8.27 -1.99 16.52
N ILE A 173 8.01 -2.93 17.44
CA ILE A 173 6.73 -3.67 17.49
C ILE A 173 5.56 -2.70 17.68
N THR A 174 5.72 -1.69 18.55
CA THR A 174 4.70 -0.64 18.76
C THR A 174 4.44 0.15 17.48
N ALA A 175 5.49 0.54 16.76
CA ALA A 175 5.36 1.24 15.48
C ALA A 175 4.64 0.38 14.43
N PHE A 176 4.92 -0.94 14.37
CA PHE A 176 4.17 -1.86 13.52
C PHE A 176 2.69 -1.97 13.92
N ILE A 177 2.37 -2.06 15.21
CA ILE A 177 0.98 -2.09 15.69
C ILE A 177 0.25 -0.81 15.26
N LEU A 178 0.86 0.36 15.48
CA LEU A 178 0.26 1.64 15.11
C LEU A 178 0.08 1.79 13.60
N ARG A 179 1.07 1.35 12.79
CA ARG A 179 0.96 1.32 11.32
C ARG A 179 -0.20 0.43 10.85
N ASN A 180 -0.32 -0.78 11.39
CA ASN A 180 -1.41 -1.68 11.03
C ASN A 180 -2.77 -1.13 11.50
N ALA A 181 -2.83 -0.58 12.71
CA ALA A 181 -4.06 0.03 13.25
C ALA A 181 -4.53 1.21 12.38
N THR A 182 -3.64 2.12 12.02
CA THR A 182 -4.02 3.25 11.15
C THR A 182 -4.34 2.82 9.72
N TRP A 183 -3.71 1.75 9.22
CA TRP A 183 -4.12 1.14 7.95
C TRP A 183 -5.59 0.70 7.99
N PHE A 184 -6.04 0.03 9.05
CA PHE A 184 -7.47 -0.33 9.20
C PHE A 184 -8.38 0.90 9.28
N VAL A 185 -7.98 1.94 10.02
CA VAL A 185 -8.76 3.19 10.11
C VAL A 185 -8.89 3.84 8.73
N VAL A 186 -7.83 3.85 7.94
CA VAL A 186 -7.86 4.34 6.55
C VAL A 186 -8.81 3.51 5.69
N GLN A 187 -8.76 2.18 5.76
CA GLN A 187 -9.67 1.32 5.00
C GLN A 187 -11.15 1.56 5.37
N LEU A 188 -11.45 1.78 6.64
CA LEU A 188 -12.81 2.14 7.08
C LEU A 188 -13.25 3.52 6.56
N THR A 189 -12.30 4.45 6.44
CA THR A 189 -12.53 5.82 5.94
C THR A 189 -12.67 5.87 4.42
N MET A 190 -12.27 4.83 3.68
CA MET A 190 -12.42 4.74 2.22
C MET A 190 -13.86 4.46 1.77
N ASN A 191 -14.79 4.17 2.68
CA ASN A 191 -16.20 4.03 2.33
C ASN A 191 -16.75 5.38 1.80
N PRO A 192 -17.44 5.39 0.65
CA PRO A 192 -17.86 6.62 -0.03
C PRO A 192 -18.75 7.52 0.84
N GLU A 193 -19.53 6.95 1.77
CA GLU A 193 -20.37 7.69 2.72
C GLU A 193 -19.56 8.53 3.73
N VAL A 194 -18.37 8.07 4.12
CA VAL A 194 -17.50 8.76 5.09
C VAL A 194 -16.72 9.90 4.41
N HIS A 195 -16.41 9.74 3.13
CA HIS A 195 -15.63 10.71 2.35
C HIS A 195 -16.32 12.08 2.23
N GLU A 196 -17.63 12.10 2.04
CA GLU A 196 -18.40 13.35 1.92
C GLU A 196 -18.75 13.99 3.26
N SER A 197 -18.85 13.19 4.34
CA SER A 197 -19.29 13.70 5.64
C SER A 197 -18.26 14.59 6.35
N ASN A 198 -16.95 14.28 6.29
CA ASN A 198 -15.91 14.98 7.05
C ASN A 198 -14.54 14.97 6.37
N VAL A 199 -14.32 15.93 5.46
CA VAL A 199 -13.05 16.09 4.73
C VAL A 199 -11.85 16.28 5.67
N LEU A 200 -12.01 17.02 6.77
CA LEU A 200 -10.95 17.24 7.76
C LEU A 200 -10.53 15.93 8.43
N TRP A 201 -11.48 15.05 8.76
CA TRP A 201 -11.17 13.78 9.40
C TRP A 201 -10.37 12.88 8.47
N CYS A 202 -10.77 12.81 7.20
CA CYS A 202 -10.04 12.03 6.20
C CYS A 202 -8.58 12.51 6.03
N ARG A 203 -8.35 13.83 6.08
CA ARG A 203 -6.98 14.41 6.04
C ARG A 203 -6.17 14.01 7.26
N LEU A 204 -6.72 14.12 8.46
CA LEU A 204 -6.03 13.76 9.70
C LEU A 204 -5.71 12.26 9.75
N VAL A 205 -6.66 11.40 9.38
CA VAL A 205 -6.45 9.95 9.30
C VAL A 205 -5.35 9.60 8.29
N THR A 206 -5.36 10.24 7.13
CA THR A 206 -4.32 10.02 6.10
C THR A 206 -2.95 10.52 6.56
N ALA A 207 -2.88 11.69 7.20
CA ALA A 207 -1.64 12.21 7.75
C ALA A 207 -1.09 11.31 8.87
N ALA A 208 -1.97 10.81 9.75
CA ALA A 208 -1.60 9.87 10.80
C ALA A 208 -1.08 8.54 10.22
N TYR A 209 -1.73 8.01 9.17
CA TYR A 209 -1.23 6.82 8.46
C TYR A 209 0.17 7.05 7.89
N ASN A 210 0.38 8.15 7.15
CA ASN A 210 1.69 8.49 6.60
C ASN A 210 2.75 8.68 7.69
N TYR A 211 2.39 9.27 8.83
CA TYR A 211 3.27 9.39 9.98
C TYR A 211 3.71 8.05 10.53
N PHE A 212 2.79 7.18 10.91
CA PHE A 212 3.15 5.86 11.46
C PHE A 212 3.87 4.99 10.42
N HIS A 213 3.57 5.18 9.14
CA HIS A 213 4.28 4.54 8.04
C HIS A 213 5.76 4.96 7.99
N VAL A 214 6.06 6.26 7.95
CA VAL A 214 7.44 6.78 7.95
C VAL A 214 8.15 6.41 9.25
N THR A 215 7.50 6.58 10.40
CA THR A 215 8.03 6.20 11.72
C THR A 215 8.42 4.73 11.78
N ASN A 216 7.66 3.83 11.15
CA ASN A 216 8.01 2.42 11.08
C ASN A 216 9.35 2.21 10.35
N PHE A 217 9.60 2.90 9.22
CA PHE A 217 10.89 2.84 8.53
C PHE A 217 12.04 3.41 9.35
N PHE A 218 11.83 4.52 10.05
CA PHE A 218 12.85 5.09 10.93
C PHE A 218 13.19 4.17 12.11
N TRP A 219 12.20 3.45 12.66
CA TRP A 219 12.46 2.43 13.68
C TRP A 219 13.21 1.21 13.13
N MET A 220 12.90 0.77 11.91
CA MET A 220 13.68 -0.29 11.23
C MET A 220 15.12 0.16 11.00
N PHE A 221 15.34 1.42 10.61
CA PHE A 221 16.68 2.00 10.51
C PHE A 221 17.39 2.05 11.86
N GLY A 222 16.71 2.47 12.92
CA GLY A 222 17.27 2.50 14.27
C GLY A 222 17.72 1.13 14.76
N GLU A 223 16.92 0.08 14.48
CA GLU A 223 17.29 -1.31 14.76
C GLU A 223 18.50 -1.76 13.93
N GLY A 224 18.51 -1.49 12.62
CA GLY A 224 19.63 -1.83 11.74
C GLY A 224 20.95 -1.15 12.16
N CYS A 225 20.88 0.13 12.50
CA CYS A 225 22.02 0.89 13.02
C CYS A 225 22.53 0.33 14.35
N TYR A 226 21.62 -0.01 15.28
CA TYR A 226 21.98 -0.63 16.55
C TYR A 226 22.69 -1.98 16.35
N LEU A 227 22.12 -2.85 15.52
CA LEU A 227 22.70 -4.17 15.23
C LEU A 227 24.07 -4.06 14.55
N HIS A 228 24.20 -3.17 13.56
CA HIS A 228 25.47 -2.92 12.88
C HIS A 228 26.54 -2.45 13.86
N THR A 229 26.24 -1.45 14.69
CA THR A 229 27.20 -0.94 15.69
C THR A 229 27.56 -2.00 16.73
N ALA A 230 26.59 -2.82 17.18
CA ALA A 230 26.86 -3.88 18.14
C ALA A 230 27.79 -4.97 17.60
N ILE A 231 27.71 -5.28 16.31
CA ILE A 231 28.54 -6.31 15.66
C ILE A 231 29.93 -5.78 15.30
N VAL A 232 30.03 -4.54 14.79
CA VAL A 232 31.27 -3.94 14.31
C VAL A 232 32.09 -3.33 15.46
N LEU A 233 31.44 -2.60 16.35
CA LEU A 233 32.06 -1.79 17.40
C LEU A 233 31.58 -2.25 18.78
N THR A 234 31.84 -3.52 19.11
CA THR A 234 31.39 -4.18 20.35
C THR A 234 31.56 -3.32 21.62
N TYR A 235 32.65 -2.54 21.71
CA TYR A 235 32.96 -1.65 22.85
C TYR A 235 32.22 -0.29 22.84
N SER A 236 31.64 0.13 21.72
CA SER A 236 31.00 1.44 21.59
C SER A 236 29.52 1.45 21.99
N THR A 237 28.91 0.28 22.16
CA THR A 237 27.47 0.16 22.46
C THR A 237 27.07 0.77 23.80
N ASP A 238 27.97 0.77 24.79
CA ASP A 238 27.73 1.37 26.11
C ASP A 238 27.63 2.91 26.06
N LYS A 239 28.19 3.55 25.03
CA LYS A 239 28.10 5.00 24.81
C LYS A 239 26.75 5.42 24.18
N LEU A 240 25.99 4.47 23.63
CA LEU A 240 24.74 4.76 22.93
C LEU A 240 23.61 5.01 23.94
N ARG A 241 23.16 6.28 24.00
CA ARG A 241 22.05 6.67 24.87
C ARG A 241 20.72 6.25 24.26
N LYS A 242 19.87 5.58 25.05
CA LYS A 242 18.50 5.18 24.67
C LYS A 242 17.65 6.32 24.10
N TRP A 243 17.82 7.54 24.62
CA TRP A 243 17.10 8.73 24.16
C TRP A 243 17.38 9.07 22.69
N MET A 244 18.60 8.81 22.20
CA MET A 244 18.96 9.08 20.80
C MET A 244 18.08 8.27 19.83
N PHE A 245 17.90 6.98 20.09
CA PHE A 245 17.05 6.12 19.26
C PHE A 245 15.57 6.51 19.32
N ILE A 246 15.09 6.92 20.50
CA ILE A 246 13.71 7.42 20.67
C ILE A 246 13.51 8.68 19.83
N CYS A 247 14.46 9.62 19.85
CA CYS A 247 14.41 10.82 19.02
C CYS A 247 14.45 10.49 17.51
N ILE A 248 15.31 9.54 17.10
CA ILE A 248 15.40 9.11 15.69
C ILE A 248 14.08 8.51 15.21
N GLY A 249 13.47 7.62 16.00
CA GLY A 249 12.26 6.91 15.61
C GLY A 249 11.00 7.77 15.65
N TRP A 250 10.77 8.56 16.71
CA TRP A 250 9.51 9.29 16.90
C TRP A 250 9.57 10.75 16.47
N CYS A 251 10.68 11.44 16.74
CA CYS A 251 10.78 12.88 16.58
C CYS A 251 11.17 13.32 15.17
N ILE A 252 12.04 12.58 14.46
CA ILE A 252 12.45 12.93 13.08
C ILE A 252 11.31 12.80 12.06
N PRO A 253 10.43 11.79 12.11
CA PRO A 253 9.32 11.68 11.16
C PRO A 253 8.25 12.77 11.27
N LEU A 254 8.07 13.35 12.46
CA LEU A 254 7.06 14.40 12.70
C LEU A 254 7.25 15.63 11.78
N PRO A 255 8.41 16.32 11.77
CA PRO A 255 8.61 17.49 10.92
C PRO A 255 8.52 17.16 9.42
N ILE A 256 8.92 15.96 9.00
CA ILE A 256 8.82 15.52 7.60
C ILE A 256 7.35 15.48 7.16
N ILE A 257 6.48 14.91 7.99
CA ILE A 257 5.04 14.80 7.69
C ILE A 257 4.33 16.14 7.83
N ILE A 258 4.73 16.98 8.79
CA ILE A 258 4.20 18.35 8.91
C ILE A 258 4.53 19.14 7.64
N ALA A 259 5.77 19.08 7.15
CA ALA A 259 6.16 19.73 5.91
C ALA A 259 5.35 19.20 4.70
N TRP A 260 5.14 17.89 4.61
CA TRP A 260 4.28 17.29 3.58
C TRP A 260 2.82 17.76 3.69
N ALA A 261 2.26 17.80 4.91
CA ALA A 261 0.88 18.23 5.14
C ALA A 261 0.68 19.70 4.77
N ILE A 262 1.64 20.58 5.10
CA ILE A 262 1.64 21.99 4.68
C ILE A 262 1.69 22.09 3.14
N GLY A 263 2.57 21.32 2.50
CA GLY A 263 2.62 21.25 1.04
C GLY A 263 1.29 20.81 0.42
N LYS A 264 0.64 19.79 0.98
CA LYS A 264 -0.68 19.34 0.52
C LYS A 264 -1.79 20.36 0.74
N LEU A 265 -1.77 21.11 1.85
CA LEU A 265 -2.72 22.20 2.09
C LEU A 265 -2.60 23.31 1.05
N TYR A 266 -1.39 23.62 0.59
CA TYR A 266 -1.15 24.73 -0.33
C TYR A 266 -1.47 24.36 -1.80
N TYR A 267 -1.17 23.13 -2.22
CA TYR A 267 -1.28 22.71 -3.62
C TYR A 267 -2.54 21.89 -3.97
N ASP A 268 -3.20 21.23 -3.01
CA ASP A 268 -4.30 20.28 -3.27
C ASP A 268 -5.37 20.32 -2.13
N ASN A 269 -6.03 21.47 -1.94
CA ASN A 269 -6.94 21.70 -0.80
C ASN A 269 -8.40 21.27 -1.01
N GLU A 270 -8.75 20.59 -2.11
CA GLU A 270 -10.16 20.35 -2.45
C GLU A 270 -10.69 18.95 -2.12
N LYS A 271 -9.83 17.93 -1.96
CA LYS A 271 -10.26 16.55 -1.68
C LYS A 271 -9.51 15.97 -0.46
N CYS A 272 -9.92 14.78 0.00
CA CYS A 272 -9.07 14.03 0.94
C CYS A 272 -7.72 13.73 0.29
N TRP A 273 -6.65 13.69 1.10
CA TRP A 273 -5.27 13.41 0.64
C TRP A 273 -5.02 11.95 0.25
N PHE A 274 -6.06 11.27 -0.24
CA PHE A 274 -6.03 9.87 -0.60
C PHE A 274 -5.92 9.73 -2.13
N GLY A 275 -4.91 8.98 -2.58
CA GLY A 275 -4.63 8.74 -3.99
C GLY A 275 -3.43 9.52 -4.53
N LYS A 276 -2.50 8.79 -5.16
CA LYS A 276 -1.37 9.39 -5.88
C LYS A 276 -1.89 9.97 -7.20
N LYS A 277 -2.07 11.29 -7.29
CA LYS A 277 -2.31 11.94 -8.59
C LYS A 277 -1.01 11.90 -9.40
N ALA A 278 -1.05 11.32 -10.59
CA ALA A 278 0.09 11.32 -11.50
C ALA A 278 0.50 12.78 -11.83
N GLY A 279 1.76 13.13 -11.58
CA GLY A 279 2.33 14.46 -11.89
C GLY A 279 2.52 15.42 -10.70
N VAL A 280 2.14 15.05 -9.47
CA VAL A 280 2.32 15.91 -8.29
C VAL A 280 3.53 15.45 -7.45
N TYR A 281 4.60 16.26 -7.44
CA TYR A 281 5.84 15.96 -6.72
C TYR A 281 5.75 16.07 -5.19
N THR A 282 4.61 16.51 -4.63
CA THR A 282 4.45 16.72 -3.18
C THR A 282 4.70 15.45 -2.36
N ASP A 283 4.40 14.26 -2.92
CA ASP A 283 4.54 13.00 -2.18
C ASP A 283 6.00 12.56 -2.02
N TYR A 284 6.92 13.15 -2.80
CA TYR A 284 8.36 12.93 -2.65
C TYR A 284 8.93 13.50 -1.34
N ILE A 285 8.26 14.47 -0.72
CA ILE A 285 8.72 15.13 0.52
C ILE A 285 8.95 14.10 1.64
N TYR A 286 8.02 13.15 1.82
CA TYR A 286 8.17 12.09 2.82
C TYR A 286 8.79 10.80 2.23
N GLN A 287 8.60 10.53 0.94
CA GLN A 287 9.16 9.32 0.30
C GLN A 287 10.69 9.39 0.16
N GLY A 288 11.27 10.56 -0.11
CA GLY A 288 12.72 10.73 -0.26
C GLY A 288 13.52 10.30 0.98
N PRO A 289 13.23 10.85 2.18
CA PRO A 289 13.86 10.43 3.43
C PRO A 289 13.66 8.94 3.73
N MET A 290 12.47 8.41 3.44
CA MET A 290 12.16 6.99 3.59
C MET A 290 13.05 6.10 2.71
N ILE A 291 13.25 6.48 1.44
CA ILE A 291 14.13 5.77 0.51
C ILE A 291 15.58 5.83 0.99
N LEU A 292 16.03 7.00 1.45
CA LEU A 292 17.39 7.17 1.96
C LEU A 292 17.69 6.24 3.14
N VAL A 293 16.80 6.18 4.14
CA VAL A 293 17.00 5.29 5.29
C VAL A 293 16.96 3.81 4.91
N LEU A 294 16.16 3.44 3.89
CA LEU A 294 16.12 2.09 3.35
C LEU A 294 17.42 1.71 2.65
N LEU A 295 17.99 2.60 1.84
CA LEU A 295 19.28 2.38 1.18
C LEU A 295 20.41 2.20 2.20
N ILE A 296 20.43 3.02 3.25
CA ILE A 296 21.44 2.89 4.32
C ILE A 296 21.27 1.55 5.07
N ASN A 297 20.04 1.15 5.37
CA ASN A 297 19.76 -0.14 6.02
C ASN A 297 20.20 -1.32 5.16
N PHE A 298 20.05 -1.23 3.82
CA PHE A 298 20.56 -2.24 2.89
C PHE A 298 22.09 -2.37 2.96
N ILE A 299 22.81 -1.24 3.06
CA ILE A 299 24.28 -1.25 3.23
C ILE A 299 24.66 -1.89 4.58
N PHE A 300 23.96 -1.54 5.66
CA PHE A 300 24.18 -2.14 6.98
C PHE A 300 23.95 -3.65 6.97
N LEU A 301 22.87 -4.11 6.32
CA LEU A 301 22.62 -5.53 6.12
C LEU A 301 23.81 -6.21 5.46
N PHE A 302 24.25 -5.70 4.31
CA PHE A 302 25.31 -6.34 3.53
C PHE A 302 26.58 -6.51 4.39
N ASN A 303 26.94 -5.47 5.15
CA ASN A 303 28.06 -5.49 6.08
C ASN A 303 27.86 -6.50 7.22
N ILE A 304 26.67 -6.52 7.86
CA ILE A 304 26.33 -7.47 8.93
C ILE A 304 26.45 -8.91 8.42
N VAL A 305 25.87 -9.21 7.25
CA VAL A 305 25.91 -10.54 6.64
C VAL A 305 27.34 -10.95 6.32
N ARG A 306 28.15 -10.05 5.75
CA ARG A 306 29.58 -10.32 5.49
C ARG A 306 30.34 -10.69 6.76
N ILE A 307 30.18 -9.90 7.83
CA ILE A 307 30.89 -10.12 9.10
C ILE A 307 30.40 -11.41 9.74
N LEU A 308 29.09 -11.62 9.82
CA LEU A 308 28.52 -12.81 10.43
C LEU A 308 28.92 -14.07 9.66
N MET A 309 28.88 -14.06 8.32
CA MET A 309 29.32 -15.20 7.51
C MET A 309 30.79 -15.53 7.74
N THR A 310 31.65 -14.50 7.84
CA THR A 310 33.07 -14.67 8.14
C THR A 310 33.26 -15.31 9.53
N LYS A 311 32.57 -14.81 10.56
CA LYS A 311 32.63 -15.37 11.92
C LYS A 311 32.07 -16.79 12.00
N LEU A 312 30.95 -17.03 11.33
CA LEU A 312 30.34 -18.35 11.25
C LEU A 312 31.32 -19.32 10.59
N ARG A 313 31.94 -18.97 9.45
CA ARG A 313 32.93 -19.81 8.73
C ARG A 313 34.09 -20.27 9.61
N ALA A 314 34.56 -19.41 10.52
CA ALA A 314 35.65 -19.72 11.45
C ALA A 314 35.28 -20.77 12.52
N SER A 315 33.99 -21.01 12.77
CA SER A 315 33.51 -22.03 13.73
C SER A 315 33.09 -23.32 13.00
N THR A 316 33.83 -24.42 13.18
CA THR A 316 33.67 -25.70 12.46
C THR A 316 32.98 -26.77 13.30
N THR A 317 31.65 -26.74 13.39
CA THR A 317 30.84 -27.85 13.98
C THR A 317 29.73 -28.27 13.01
N SER A 318 29.43 -29.56 12.86
CA SER A 318 28.43 -30.06 11.89
C SER A 318 27.02 -29.47 12.11
N GLU A 319 26.60 -29.28 13.37
CA GLU A 319 25.34 -28.61 13.72
C GLU A 319 25.32 -27.12 13.31
N THR A 320 26.49 -26.45 13.33
CA THR A 320 26.59 -25.04 12.90
C THR A 320 26.37 -24.87 11.39
N ILE A 321 26.50 -25.91 10.57
CA ILE A 321 26.27 -25.83 9.11
C ILE A 321 24.77 -25.75 8.80
N GLN A 322 23.92 -26.49 9.50
CA GLN A 322 22.46 -26.41 9.35
C GLN A 322 21.92 -25.14 9.99
N TYR A 323 22.47 -24.75 11.15
CA TYR A 323 22.16 -23.48 11.82
C TYR A 323 22.56 -22.26 10.96
N ARG A 324 23.69 -22.32 10.24
CA ARG A 324 24.12 -21.30 9.26
C ARG A 324 23.08 -21.09 8.16
N LYS A 325 22.43 -22.15 7.65
CA LYS A 325 21.42 -22.02 6.59
C LYS A 325 20.14 -21.34 7.08
N ALA A 326 19.66 -21.71 8.28
CA ALA A 326 18.47 -21.11 8.88
C ALA A 326 18.70 -19.67 9.36
N VAL A 327 19.84 -19.40 9.99
CA VAL A 327 20.25 -18.06 10.41
C VAL A 327 20.53 -17.16 9.20
N LYS A 328 21.08 -17.70 8.11
CA LYS A 328 21.21 -16.99 6.82
C LYS A 328 19.86 -16.57 6.27
N ALA A 329 18.90 -17.49 6.19
CA ALA A 329 17.56 -17.18 5.68
C ALA A 329 16.85 -16.14 6.56
N THR A 330 16.97 -16.28 7.88
CA THR A 330 16.36 -15.37 8.88
C THR A 330 16.97 -13.96 8.84
N LEU A 331 18.30 -13.85 8.73
CA LEU A 331 18.98 -12.56 8.67
C LEU A 331 18.90 -11.88 7.32
N VAL A 332 18.73 -12.65 6.25
CA VAL A 332 18.36 -12.11 4.94
C VAL A 332 16.91 -11.62 4.96
N LEU A 333 16.04 -12.19 5.80
CA LEU A 333 14.65 -11.74 5.95
C LEU A 333 14.50 -10.44 6.76
N LEU A 334 15.38 -10.19 7.74
CA LEU A 334 15.37 -8.99 8.60
C LEU A 334 15.21 -7.65 7.84
N PRO A 335 15.88 -7.45 6.68
CA PRO A 335 15.81 -6.22 5.90
C PRO A 335 14.98 -6.36 4.62
N LEU A 336 14.56 -7.58 4.25
CA LEU A 336 13.54 -7.78 3.21
C LEU A 336 12.25 -7.00 3.55
N LEU A 337 12.02 -6.74 4.84
CA LEU A 337 10.95 -5.89 5.36
C LEU A 337 11.08 -4.40 4.91
N GLY A 338 12.25 -3.95 4.49
CA GLY A 338 12.48 -2.61 3.91
C GLY A 338 12.82 -2.62 2.42
N ILE A 339 13.42 -3.70 1.91
CA ILE A 339 13.81 -3.85 0.50
C ILE A 339 12.59 -3.98 -0.42
N THR A 340 11.48 -4.53 0.05
CA THR A 340 10.23 -4.63 -0.74
C THR A 340 9.75 -3.27 -1.25
N TYR A 341 10.02 -2.20 -0.49
CA TYR A 341 9.72 -0.84 -0.91
C TYR A 341 10.67 -0.29 -1.98
N MET A 342 11.92 -0.79 -2.08
CA MET A 342 12.82 -0.44 -3.20
C MET A 342 12.30 -1.00 -4.53
N LEU A 343 11.61 -2.15 -4.48
CA LEU A 343 10.97 -2.73 -5.66
C LEU A 343 9.89 -1.81 -6.22
N PHE A 344 9.19 -1.02 -5.38
CA PHE A 344 8.17 -0.04 -5.82
C PHE A 344 8.73 1.02 -6.77
N PHE A 345 10.03 1.32 -6.64
CA PHE A 345 10.71 2.30 -7.49
C PHE A 345 11.23 1.68 -8.79
N VAL A 346 11.58 0.40 -8.77
CA VAL A 346 11.94 -0.40 -9.95
C VAL A 346 10.67 -1.04 -10.55
N ASN A 347 9.50 -0.40 -10.39
CA ASN A 347 8.30 -0.87 -11.06
C ASN A 347 8.60 -0.89 -12.57
N PRO A 348 8.48 -2.05 -13.25
CA PRO A 348 8.60 -2.09 -14.69
C PRO A 348 7.45 -1.26 -15.25
N GLY A 349 7.74 -0.02 -15.65
CA GLY A 349 6.83 0.84 -16.43
C GLY A 349 6.61 0.30 -17.85
N GLY A 350 6.66 -1.02 -18.03
CA GLY A 350 6.41 -1.71 -19.27
C GLY A 350 4.92 -1.88 -19.50
N GLU A 351 4.56 -1.99 -20.77
CA GLU A 351 3.22 -2.26 -21.30
C GLU A 351 2.68 -3.65 -20.88
N ASP A 352 3.48 -4.43 -20.16
CA ASP A 352 3.16 -5.79 -19.68
C ASP A 352 2.28 -5.76 -18.42
N GLU A 353 0.97 -5.86 -18.63
CA GLU A 353 -0.04 -5.95 -17.56
C GLU A 353 0.26 -7.08 -16.56
N VAL A 354 0.81 -8.21 -17.00
CA VAL A 354 1.12 -9.37 -16.15
C VAL A 354 2.23 -9.07 -15.15
N ALA A 355 3.29 -8.37 -15.57
CA ALA A 355 4.41 -8.02 -14.70
C ALA A 355 3.95 -7.06 -13.59
N GLN A 356 3.10 -6.09 -13.92
CA GLN A 356 2.52 -5.17 -12.95
C GLN A 356 1.60 -5.88 -11.96
N ILE A 357 0.78 -6.82 -12.43
CA ILE A 357 -0.12 -7.60 -11.56
C ILE A 357 0.69 -8.45 -10.57
N VAL A 358 1.68 -9.21 -11.06
CA VAL A 358 2.55 -10.04 -10.19
C VAL A 358 3.29 -9.18 -9.17
N PHE A 359 3.78 -8.03 -9.61
CA PHE A 359 4.46 -7.06 -8.76
C PHE A 359 3.56 -6.57 -7.62
N ILE A 360 2.32 -6.17 -7.94
CA ILE A 360 1.33 -5.71 -6.95
C ILE A 360 1.01 -6.81 -5.94
N TYR A 361 0.78 -8.05 -6.39
CA TYR A 361 0.51 -9.17 -5.49
C TYR A 361 1.68 -9.46 -4.55
N PHE A 362 2.90 -9.55 -5.09
CA PHE A 362 4.08 -9.85 -4.29
C PHE A 362 4.34 -8.76 -3.25
N ASN A 363 4.23 -7.49 -3.64
CA ASN A 363 4.39 -6.38 -2.70
C ASN A 363 3.29 -6.37 -1.63
N SER A 364 2.03 -6.60 -2.01
CA SER A 364 0.90 -6.64 -1.07
C SER A 364 1.07 -7.75 -0.03
N ILE A 365 1.51 -8.94 -0.44
CA ILE A 365 1.78 -10.05 0.48
C ILE A 365 2.93 -9.68 1.42
N LEU A 366 4.04 -9.18 0.89
CA LEU A 366 5.21 -8.91 1.72
C LEU A 366 4.98 -7.76 2.72
N GLU A 367 4.25 -6.71 2.31
CA GLU A 367 3.92 -5.58 3.16
C GLU A 367 2.93 -5.96 4.27
N SER A 368 1.89 -6.74 3.95
CA SER A 368 0.88 -7.16 4.93
C SER A 368 1.43 -8.14 5.97
N PHE A 369 2.19 -9.15 5.54
CA PHE A 369 2.80 -10.14 6.43
C PHE A 369 4.10 -9.68 7.10
N GLN A 370 4.58 -8.47 6.80
CA GLN A 370 5.82 -7.92 7.36
C GLN A 370 5.85 -7.99 8.90
N GLY A 371 4.79 -7.50 9.54
CA GLY A 371 4.69 -7.50 11.01
C GLY A 371 4.57 -8.90 11.61
N PHE A 372 3.95 -9.84 10.90
CA PHE A 372 3.91 -11.25 11.29
C PHE A 372 5.33 -11.84 11.35
N PHE A 373 6.12 -11.70 10.29
CA PHE A 373 7.51 -12.19 10.28
C PHE A 373 8.36 -11.56 11.39
N VAL A 374 8.23 -10.25 11.60
CA VAL A 374 8.89 -9.52 12.71
C VAL A 374 8.55 -10.16 14.07
N SER A 375 7.27 -10.41 14.33
CA SER A 375 6.83 -11.02 15.60
C SER A 375 7.40 -12.44 15.78
N VAL A 376 7.45 -13.24 14.71
CA VAL A 376 7.98 -14.60 14.73
C VAL A 376 9.46 -14.60 15.05
N PHE A 377 10.27 -13.80 14.36
CA PHE A 377 11.72 -13.82 14.55
C PHE A 377 12.17 -13.14 15.85
N TYR A 378 11.62 -11.97 16.17
CA TYR A 378 12.06 -11.22 17.35
C TYR A 378 11.44 -11.70 18.66
N CYS A 379 10.23 -12.28 18.62
CA CYS A 379 9.52 -12.74 19.82
C CYS A 379 9.43 -14.27 19.90
N PHE A 380 8.73 -14.93 18.97
CA PHE A 380 8.38 -16.34 19.13
C PHE A 380 9.56 -17.31 18.99
N LEU A 381 10.46 -17.05 18.06
CA LEU A 381 11.67 -17.85 17.84
C LEU A 381 12.84 -17.45 18.74
N ASN A 382 12.72 -16.32 19.45
CA ASN A 382 13.78 -15.83 20.32
C ASN A 382 14.00 -16.78 21.51
N SER A 383 15.21 -17.33 21.62
CA SER A 383 15.57 -18.31 22.65
C SER A 383 15.48 -17.74 24.07
N GLU A 384 15.75 -16.45 24.26
CA GLU A 384 15.61 -15.76 25.55
C GLU A 384 14.14 -15.69 25.96
N VAL A 385 13.25 -15.32 25.04
CA VAL A 385 11.80 -15.24 25.26
C VAL A 385 11.24 -16.63 25.54
N ARG A 386 11.57 -17.64 24.72
CA ARG A 386 11.15 -19.04 24.93
C ARG A 386 11.60 -19.58 26.28
N SER A 387 12.84 -19.30 26.68
CA SER A 387 13.38 -19.70 27.98
C SER A 387 12.65 -19.01 29.13
N ALA A 388 12.38 -17.71 29.01
CA ALA A 388 11.66 -16.95 30.03
C ALA A 388 10.20 -17.39 30.19
N VAL A 389 9.50 -17.66 29.08
CA VAL A 389 8.15 -18.22 29.06
C VAL A 389 8.14 -19.60 29.70
N ARG A 390 9.07 -20.49 29.34
CA ARG A 390 9.20 -21.83 29.94
C ARG A 390 9.43 -21.77 31.45
N LYS A 391 10.33 -20.91 31.93
CA LYS A 391 10.55 -20.68 33.36
C LYS A 391 9.31 -20.14 34.07
N ARG A 392 8.52 -19.29 33.41
CA ARG A 392 7.28 -18.77 33.97
C ARG A 392 6.20 -19.86 34.01
N TRP A 393 6.12 -20.68 32.98
CA TRP A 393 5.22 -21.83 32.89
C TRP A 393 5.50 -22.85 33.99
N HIS A 394 6.76 -23.25 34.18
CA HIS A 394 7.14 -24.16 35.28
C HIS A 394 6.77 -23.58 36.66
N ARG A 395 7.09 -22.31 36.93
CA ARG A 395 6.69 -21.66 38.20
C ARG A 395 5.17 -21.56 38.38
N TRP A 396 4.42 -21.46 37.29
CA TRP A 396 2.95 -21.46 37.35
C TRP A 396 2.43 -22.87 37.64
N GLN A 397 2.98 -23.90 36.99
CA GLN A 397 2.69 -25.31 37.29
C GLN A 397 3.00 -25.66 38.74
N ASP A 398 4.15 -25.23 39.28
CA ASP A 398 4.53 -25.47 40.67
C ASP A 398 3.56 -24.82 41.66
N LYS A 399 3.12 -23.58 41.39
CA LYS A 399 2.12 -22.90 42.23
C LYS A 399 0.77 -23.60 42.18
N HIS A 400 0.35 -24.08 41.01
CA HIS A 400 -0.91 -24.81 40.89
C HIS A 400 -0.85 -26.21 41.51
N SER A 401 0.28 -26.91 41.42
CA SER A 401 0.47 -28.22 42.06
C SER A 401 0.50 -28.08 43.59
N ILE A 402 1.16 -27.05 44.14
CA ILE A 402 1.14 -26.75 45.58
C ILE A 402 -0.28 -26.37 46.03
N ARG A 403 -0.99 -25.51 45.30
CA ARG A 403 -2.37 -25.13 45.64
C ARG A 403 -3.32 -26.34 45.63
N ALA A 404 -3.15 -27.26 44.67
CA ALA A 404 -3.89 -28.52 44.62
C ALA A 404 -3.55 -29.46 45.78
N ARG A 405 -2.27 -29.53 46.19
CA ARG A 405 -1.84 -30.30 47.38
C ARG A 405 -2.39 -29.72 48.68
N VAL A 406 -2.33 -28.40 48.87
CA VAL A 406 -2.87 -27.71 50.06
C VAL A 406 -4.39 -27.87 50.14
N ALA A 407 -5.11 -27.73 49.02
CA ALA A 407 -6.56 -27.97 48.99
C ALA A 407 -6.92 -29.42 49.37
N ARG A 408 -6.15 -30.41 48.91
CA ARG A 408 -6.32 -31.82 49.29
C ARG A 408 -5.99 -32.11 50.76
N ALA A 409 -4.96 -31.46 51.31
CA ALA A 409 -4.60 -31.61 52.71
C ALA A 409 -5.67 -31.02 53.66
N MET A 410 -6.32 -29.92 53.26
CA MET A 410 -7.41 -29.31 54.04
C MET A 410 -8.76 -30.02 53.90
N SER A 411 -8.94 -30.88 52.89
CA SER A 411 -10.15 -31.69 52.72
C SER A 411 -10.08 -33.07 53.39
N ILE A 412 -8.93 -33.45 53.95
CA ILE A 412 -8.83 -34.63 54.82
C ILE A 412 -9.41 -34.21 56.18
N PRO A 413 -10.48 -34.85 56.69
CA PRO A 413 -10.93 -34.59 58.04
C PRO A 413 -9.79 -34.97 58.99
N THR A 414 -9.17 -34.00 59.64
CA THR A 414 -8.37 -34.24 60.83
C THR A 414 -9.33 -34.75 61.89
N SER A 415 -9.57 -36.06 61.91
CA SER A 415 -10.18 -36.71 63.07
C SER A 415 -9.22 -36.53 64.24
N PRO A 416 -9.64 -35.92 65.36
CA PRO A 416 -8.80 -35.75 66.52
C PRO A 416 -8.80 -37.08 67.28
N THR A 417 -8.00 -38.06 66.84
CA THR A 417 -7.65 -39.19 67.72
C THR A 417 -6.67 -38.68 68.77
N ARG A 418 -7.28 -38.18 69.84
CA ARG A 418 -6.79 -38.02 71.21
C ARG A 418 -5.68 -39.04 71.53
N VAL A 419 -4.42 -38.64 71.40
CA VAL A 419 -3.31 -39.36 72.02
C VAL A 419 -3.36 -39.00 73.51
N SER A 420 -3.97 -39.88 74.31
CA SER A 420 -4.04 -39.72 75.76
C SER A 420 -2.65 -39.87 76.37
N PHE A 421 -2.09 -38.77 76.86
CA PHE A 421 -1.08 -38.81 77.91
C PHE A 421 -1.77 -39.20 79.21
N HIS A 422 -1.71 -40.48 79.58
CA HIS A 422 -1.98 -40.89 80.96
C HIS A 422 -0.69 -41.32 81.64
N SER A 423 -0.33 -40.47 82.61
CA SER A 423 0.63 -40.62 83.70
C SER A 423 0.84 -42.07 84.18
N ILE A 424 2.08 -42.53 84.17
CA ILE A 424 2.57 -43.59 85.06
C ILE A 424 3.55 -42.92 86.02
N LYS A 425 3.07 -42.57 87.22
CA LYS A 425 3.90 -42.20 88.36
C LYS A 425 3.55 -43.12 89.55
N GLN A 426 4.59 -43.82 90.00
CA GLN A 426 4.88 -44.33 91.35
C GLN A 426 4.04 -45.45 91.99
N SER A 427 4.72 -46.57 92.28
CA SER A 427 4.96 -47.12 93.65
C SER A 427 5.98 -48.27 93.51
N SER A 428 7.24 -48.17 93.96
CA SER A 428 7.76 -48.44 95.32
C SER A 428 7.35 -49.79 95.93
N ALA A 429 8.38 -50.65 96.06
CA ALA A 429 8.61 -51.72 97.05
C ALA A 429 7.61 -52.89 97.15
N VAL A 430 8.09 -54.12 96.95
CA VAL A 430 8.65 -55.03 97.98
C VAL A 430 9.73 -55.88 97.35
#